data_AF-A0A368UPK8-F1
#
_entry.id   AF-A0A368UPK8-F1
#
_cell.length_a   1.000
_cell.length_b   1.000
_cell.length_c   1.000
_cell.angle_alpha   90.00
_cell.angle_beta   90.00
_cell.angle_gamma   90.00
#
_symmetry.space_group_name_H-M   'P 1'
#
loop_
_entity.id
_entity.type
_entity.pdbx_description
1 polymer ?
#
loop_
_entity_poly.entity_id
_entity_poly.type
_entity_poly.pdbx_seq_one_letter_code
_entity_poly.pdbx_strand_id
1 'polypeptide(L)'
;MAKRFRRMSDSDINTIVADLDRWALGELGSKLTWAVLEERFGFSRQSLQAKSEIKAAYDTAKRALSGGLVKTKEQATKEVEELQVEVERLQAELDGYKRKEELWLRRWQQIAFHVRQKGIQMASVDRAASKDTEFPSNTEASKILKMFDKEIPPSGRI
;
A
#
# COMPACT_ATOMS: atom_id res chain seq x y z
N MET A 1 -16.23 -56.43 -11.22
CA MET A 1 -17.56 -55.78 -11.22
C MET A 1 -17.49 -54.51 -12.06
N ALA A 2 -18.25 -54.43 -13.14
CA ALA A 2 -18.24 -53.27 -14.02
C ALA A 2 -18.92 -52.09 -13.31
N LYS A 3 -18.16 -51.05 -12.92
CA LYS A 3 -18.72 -49.75 -12.51
C LYS A 3 -19.45 -49.19 -13.73
N ARG A 4 -20.78 -49.21 -13.70
CA ARG A 4 -21.64 -48.64 -14.73
C ARG A 4 -21.49 -47.12 -14.62
N PHE A 5 -20.65 -46.52 -15.46
CA PHE A 5 -20.44 -45.08 -15.45
C PHE A 5 -21.74 -44.39 -15.85
N ARG A 6 -22.29 -43.55 -14.96
CA ARG A 6 -23.45 -42.70 -15.23
C ARG A 6 -23.13 -41.81 -16.43
N ARG A 7 -24.05 -41.72 -17.40
CA ARG A 7 -23.92 -40.76 -18.50
C ARG A 7 -24.06 -39.35 -17.93
N MET A 8 -23.08 -38.51 -18.23
CA MET A 8 -23.05 -37.11 -17.82
C MET A 8 -24.19 -36.37 -18.52
N SER A 9 -25.05 -35.72 -17.73
CA SER A 9 -26.13 -34.86 -18.23
C SER A 9 -25.63 -33.43 -18.45
N ASP A 10 -26.40 -32.62 -19.18
CA ASP A 10 -26.06 -31.22 -19.42
C ASP A 10 -26.04 -30.40 -18.12
N SER A 11 -26.86 -30.77 -17.13
CA SER A 11 -26.80 -30.19 -15.79
C SER A 11 -25.48 -30.51 -15.07
N ASP A 12 -24.96 -31.73 -15.25
CA ASP A 12 -23.67 -32.12 -14.66
C ASP A 12 -22.54 -31.32 -15.34
N ILE A 13 -22.59 -31.13 -16.66
CA ILE A 13 -21.63 -30.32 -17.43
C ILE A 13 -21.62 -28.87 -16.92
N ASN A 14 -22.79 -28.24 -16.80
CA ASN A 14 -22.90 -26.85 -16.34
C ASN A 14 -22.35 -26.68 -14.92
N THR A 15 -22.62 -27.63 -14.02
CA THR A 15 -22.12 -27.60 -12.65
C THR A 15 -20.59 -27.69 -12.62
N ILE A 16 -20.01 -28.57 -13.44
CA ILE A 16 -18.56 -28.75 -13.54
C ILE A 16 -17.89 -27.49 -14.11
N VAL A 17 -18.46 -26.90 -15.16
CA VAL A 17 -17.96 -25.66 -15.76
C VAL A 17 -17.99 -24.51 -14.77
N ALA A 18 -19.11 -24.30 -14.07
CA ALA A 18 -19.22 -23.23 -13.08
C ALA A 18 -18.20 -23.38 -11.93
N ASP A 19 -17.90 -24.60 -11.52
CA ASP A 19 -16.90 -24.86 -10.48
C ASP A 19 -15.46 -24.65 -11.00
N LEU A 20 -15.20 -24.96 -12.27
CA LEU A 20 -13.94 -24.62 -12.95
C LEU A 20 -13.74 -23.11 -13.09
N ASP A 21 -14.81 -22.35 -13.35
CA ASP A 21 -14.76 -20.89 -13.38
C ASP A 21 -14.39 -20.31 -12.01
N ARG A 22 -14.93 -20.87 -10.91
CA ARG A 22 -14.51 -20.50 -9.54
C ARG A 22 -13.04 -20.82 -9.27
N TRP A 23 -12.52 -21.91 -9.84
CA TRP A 23 -11.08 -22.19 -9.81
C TRP A 23 -10.27 -21.15 -10.58
N ALA A 24 -10.76 -20.69 -11.74
CA ALA A 24 -10.12 -19.62 -12.51
C ALA A 24 -10.06 -18.30 -11.72
N LEU A 25 -11.08 -18.01 -10.90
CA LEU A 25 -11.13 -16.88 -9.98
C LEU A 25 -10.29 -17.08 -8.71
N GLY A 26 -9.78 -18.29 -8.47
CA GLY A 26 -8.91 -18.60 -7.34
C GLY A 26 -9.61 -18.93 -6.02
N GLU A 27 -10.94 -19.01 -6.02
CA GLU A 27 -11.75 -19.26 -4.81
C GLU A 27 -11.50 -20.65 -4.21
N LEU A 28 -11.13 -21.61 -5.06
CA LEU A 28 -10.94 -23.03 -4.72
C LEU A 28 -9.45 -23.41 -4.58
N GLY A 29 -8.56 -22.41 -4.55
CA GLY A 29 -7.11 -22.58 -4.41
C GLY A 29 -6.38 -22.88 -5.72
N SER A 30 -5.07 -23.09 -5.63
CA SER A 30 -4.17 -23.18 -6.80
C SER A 30 -4.04 -24.60 -7.40
N LYS A 31 -4.51 -25.63 -6.69
CA LYS A 31 -4.30 -27.03 -7.08
C LYS A 31 -5.46 -27.58 -7.91
N LEU A 32 -5.46 -27.26 -9.20
CA LEU A 32 -6.38 -27.85 -10.18
C LEU A 32 -5.71 -29.02 -10.92
N THR A 33 -6.21 -30.25 -10.73
CA THR A 33 -5.80 -31.47 -11.47
C THR A 33 -7.02 -32.29 -11.88
N TRP A 34 -6.89 -33.14 -12.89
CA TRP A 34 -7.98 -34.03 -13.30
C TRP A 34 -8.43 -34.97 -12.16
N ALA A 35 -7.51 -35.45 -11.33
CA ALA A 35 -7.82 -36.32 -10.20
C ALA A 35 -8.78 -35.64 -9.19
N VAL A 36 -8.60 -34.34 -8.94
CA VAL A 36 -9.51 -33.56 -8.06
C VAL A 36 -10.92 -33.51 -8.64
N LEU A 37 -11.06 -33.38 -9.95
CA LEU A 37 -12.38 -33.37 -10.61
C LEU A 37 -13.02 -34.76 -10.63
N GLU A 38 -12.22 -35.82 -10.84
CA GLU A 38 -12.71 -37.21 -10.76
C GLU A 38 -13.24 -37.54 -9.35
N GLU A 39 -12.52 -37.13 -8.31
CA GLU A 39 -12.91 -37.32 -6.91
C GLU A 39 -14.17 -36.51 -6.57
N ARG A 40 -14.23 -35.24 -7.00
CA ARG A 40 -15.33 -34.32 -6.66
C ARG A 40 -16.64 -34.62 -7.39
N PHE A 41 -16.57 -35.01 -8.67
CA PHE A 41 -17.75 -35.22 -9.52
C PHE A 41 -18.04 -36.69 -9.84
N GLY A 42 -17.14 -37.61 -9.51
CA GLY A 42 -17.34 -39.05 -9.69
C GLY A 42 -17.33 -39.53 -11.15
N PHE A 43 -16.89 -38.70 -12.09
CA PHE A 43 -16.72 -39.06 -13.51
C PHE A 43 -15.26 -39.38 -13.80
N SER A 44 -15.01 -40.28 -14.75
CA SER A 44 -13.64 -40.53 -15.21
C SER A 44 -13.09 -39.34 -16.00
N ARG A 45 -11.77 -39.16 -15.96
CA ARG A 45 -11.03 -38.14 -16.71
C ARG A 45 -11.34 -38.21 -18.19
N GLN A 46 -11.43 -39.42 -18.75
CA GLN A 46 -11.79 -39.60 -20.16
C GLN A 46 -13.17 -39.01 -20.47
N SER A 47 -14.14 -39.19 -19.57
CA SER A 47 -15.49 -38.64 -19.73
C SER A 47 -15.51 -37.11 -19.59
N LEU A 48 -14.76 -36.56 -18.63
CA LEU A 48 -14.63 -35.12 -18.42
C LEU A 48 -13.93 -34.43 -19.61
N GLN A 49 -12.83 -35.03 -20.10
CA GLN A 49 -12.04 -34.48 -21.21
C GLN A 49 -12.76 -34.62 -22.56
N ALA A 50 -13.62 -35.63 -22.73
CA ALA A 50 -14.39 -35.83 -23.96
C ALA A 50 -15.44 -34.73 -24.20
N LYS A 51 -15.82 -33.97 -23.16
CA LYS A 51 -16.70 -32.80 -23.28
C LYS A 51 -15.88 -31.55 -23.54
N SER A 52 -16.09 -30.93 -24.69
CA SER A 52 -15.37 -29.74 -25.14
C SER A 52 -15.49 -28.57 -24.17
N GLU A 53 -16.66 -28.41 -23.56
CA GLU A 53 -17.00 -27.34 -22.63
C GLU A 53 -16.17 -27.45 -21.34
N ILE A 54 -16.15 -28.65 -20.75
CA ILE A 54 -15.35 -28.94 -19.54
C ILE A 54 -13.87 -28.80 -19.84
N LYS A 55 -13.41 -29.29 -21.00
CA LYS A 55 -12.01 -29.16 -21.40
C LYS A 55 -11.60 -27.69 -21.57
N ALA A 56 -12.42 -26.89 -22.24
CA ALA A 56 -12.14 -25.46 -22.45
C ALA A 56 -12.12 -24.69 -21.11
N ALA A 57 -13.07 -24.96 -20.22
CA ALA A 57 -13.09 -24.37 -18.88
C ALA A 57 -11.86 -24.80 -18.06
N TYR A 58 -11.47 -26.07 -18.12
CA TYR A 58 -10.28 -26.59 -17.44
C TYR A 58 -8.99 -25.91 -17.93
N ASP A 59 -8.82 -25.80 -19.24
CA ASP A 59 -7.63 -25.17 -19.84
C ASP A 59 -7.59 -23.66 -19.55
N THR A 60 -8.74 -23.02 -19.39
CA THR A 60 -8.86 -21.61 -18.97
C THR A 60 -8.50 -21.43 -17.50
N ALA A 61 -9.07 -22.25 -16.61
CA ALA A 61 -8.73 -22.23 -15.19
C ALA A 61 -7.25 -22.58 -14.97
N LYS A 62 -6.70 -23.55 -15.69
CA LYS A 62 -5.26 -23.87 -15.65
C LYS A 62 -4.40 -22.68 -16.06
N ARG A 63 -4.76 -21.98 -17.13
CA ARG A 63 -4.02 -20.78 -17.57
C ARG A 63 -4.10 -19.65 -16.56
N ALA A 64 -5.29 -19.38 -16.00
CA ALA A 64 -5.48 -18.36 -14.96
C ALA A 64 -4.63 -18.65 -13.71
N LEU A 65 -4.60 -19.92 -13.29
CA LEU A 65 -3.78 -20.37 -12.16
C LEU A 65 -2.27 -20.35 -12.46
N SER A 66 -1.85 -20.68 -13.69
CA SER A 66 -0.43 -20.62 -14.08
C SER A 66 0.08 -19.21 -14.35
N GLY A 67 -0.81 -18.29 -14.73
CA GLY A 67 -0.48 -16.90 -15.06
C GLY A 67 -0.26 -16.00 -13.86
N GLY A 68 -0.27 -16.54 -12.64
CA GLY A 68 -0.07 -15.77 -11.40
C GLY A 68 -1.20 -14.79 -11.07
N LEU A 69 -2.32 -14.84 -11.79
CA LEU A 69 -3.49 -13.98 -11.53
C LEU A 69 -4.13 -14.32 -10.17
N VAL A 70 -4.06 -15.58 -9.77
CA VAL A 70 -4.53 -16.05 -8.46
C VAL A 70 -3.34 -16.06 -7.52
N LYS A 71 -3.19 -15.01 -6.72
CA LYS A 71 -2.31 -15.04 -5.54
C LYS A 71 -2.81 -16.14 -4.62
N THR A 72 -1.93 -17.03 -4.19
CA THR A 72 -2.30 -18.02 -3.16
C THR A 72 -2.72 -17.27 -1.90
N LYS A 73 -3.62 -17.89 -1.10
CA LYS A 73 -4.07 -17.30 0.17
C LYS A 73 -2.88 -16.87 1.05
N GLU A 74 -1.82 -17.68 1.09
CA GLU A 74 -0.58 -17.40 1.81
C GLU A 74 0.19 -16.19 1.26
N GLN A 75 0.25 -16.03 -0.06
CA GLN A 75 0.91 -14.87 -0.68
C GLN A 75 0.11 -13.59 -0.41
N ALA A 76 -1.22 -13.68 -0.47
CA ALA A 76 -2.11 -12.56 -0.16
C ALA A 76 -2.03 -12.16 1.32
N THR A 77 -1.97 -13.12 2.26
CA THR A 77 -1.82 -12.81 3.68
C THR A 77 -0.48 -12.16 3.97
N LYS A 78 0.61 -12.65 3.36
CA LYS A 78 1.94 -12.06 3.53
C LYS A 78 2.00 -10.62 3.01
N GLU A 79 1.41 -10.37 1.83
CA GLU A 79 1.33 -9.01 1.28
C GLU A 79 0.48 -8.09 2.14
N VAL A 80 -0.62 -8.58 2.71
CA VAL A 80 -1.44 -7.80 3.68
C VAL A 80 -0.63 -7.46 4.93
N GLU A 81 0.14 -8.40 5.48
CA GLU A 81 1.02 -8.14 6.62
C GLU A 81 2.10 -7.10 6.30
N GLU A 82 2.77 -7.23 5.15
CA GLU A 82 3.78 -6.28 4.68
C GLU A 82 3.20 -4.88 4.47
N LEU A 83 2.02 -4.79 3.83
CA LEU A 83 1.33 -3.52 3.63
C LEU A 83 0.88 -2.90 4.96
N GLN A 84 0.44 -3.71 5.92
CA GLN A 84 0.04 -3.22 7.24
C GLN A 84 1.21 -2.58 7.98
N VAL A 85 2.39 -3.21 7.95
CA VAL A 85 3.61 -2.65 8.55
C VAL A 85 4.00 -1.32 7.88
N GLU A 86 3.90 -1.22 6.56
CA GLU A 86 4.23 0.01 5.85
C GLU A 86 3.22 1.13 6.13
N VAL A 87 1.93 0.80 6.24
CA VAL A 87 0.89 1.75 6.66
C VAL A 87 1.20 2.30 8.05
N GLU A 88 1.54 1.44 9.01
CA GLU A 88 1.90 1.88 10.37
C GLU A 88 3.15 2.77 10.38
N ARG A 89 4.16 2.42 9.58
CA ARG A 89 5.39 3.23 9.42
C ARG A 89 5.07 4.61 8.86
N LEU A 90 4.30 4.68 7.77
CA LEU A 90 3.92 5.93 7.12
C LEU A 90 3.05 6.80 8.03
N GLN A 91 2.14 6.20 8.80
CA GLN A 91 1.31 6.90 9.77
C GLN A 91 2.16 7.55 10.86
N ALA A 92 3.14 6.82 11.41
CA ALA A 92 4.07 7.35 12.40
C ALA A 92 4.93 8.51 11.84
N GLU A 93 5.35 8.40 10.57
CA GLU A 93 6.11 9.44 9.89
C GLU A 93 5.26 10.72 9.70
N LEU A 94 4.01 10.57 9.24
CA LEU A 94 3.05 11.68 9.10
C LEU A 94 2.77 12.37 10.44
N ASP A 95 2.55 11.60 11.51
CA ASP A 95 2.34 12.17 12.84
C ASP A 95 3.60 12.87 13.37
N GLY A 96 4.79 12.42 12.96
CA GLY A 96 6.05 13.12 13.17
C GLY A 96 6.09 14.47 12.46
N TYR A 97 5.68 14.53 11.19
CA TYR A 97 5.65 15.77 10.42
C TYR A 97 4.60 16.76 10.94
N LYS A 98 3.38 16.31 11.26
CA LYS A 98 2.33 17.17 11.85
C LYS A 98 2.79 17.84 13.14
N ARG A 99 3.44 17.08 14.03
CA ARG A 99 4.01 17.64 15.27
C ARG A 99 5.08 18.69 14.99
N LYS A 100 5.97 18.44 14.02
CA LYS A 100 6.99 19.43 13.62
C LYS A 100 6.35 20.69 13.04
N GLU A 101 5.33 20.55 12.20
CA GLU A 101 4.58 21.66 11.61
C GLU A 101 3.91 22.52 12.69
N GLU A 102 3.22 21.91 13.65
CA GLU A 102 2.62 22.63 14.78
C GLU A 102 3.66 23.41 15.59
N LEU A 103 4.82 22.81 15.88
CA LEU A 103 5.91 23.47 16.58
C LEU A 103 6.46 24.65 15.77
N TRP A 104 6.63 24.49 14.46
CA TRP A 104 7.07 25.55 13.56
C TRP A 104 6.07 26.70 13.51
N LEU A 105 4.77 26.40 13.41
CA LEU A 105 3.72 27.42 13.40
C LEU A 105 3.71 28.22 14.71
N ARG A 106 3.79 27.54 15.87
CA ARG A 106 3.85 28.21 17.17
C ARG A 106 5.07 29.11 17.28
N ARG A 107 6.24 28.63 16.83
CA ARG A 107 7.47 29.43 16.83
C ARG A 107 7.33 30.66 15.93
N TRP A 108 6.75 30.50 14.74
CA TRP A 108 6.48 31.62 13.83
C TRP A 108 5.54 32.66 14.45
N GLN A 109 4.47 32.22 15.12
CA GLN A 109 3.54 33.13 15.82
C GLN A 109 4.24 33.93 16.92
N GLN A 110 5.10 33.27 17.72
CA GLN A 110 5.90 33.94 18.76
C GLN A 110 6.86 34.98 18.16
N ILE A 111 7.57 34.62 17.08
CA ILE A 111 8.47 35.55 16.37
C ILE A 111 7.68 36.76 15.86
N ALA A 112 6.56 36.54 15.18
CA ALA A 112 5.73 37.61 14.63
C ALA A 112 5.24 38.58 15.74
N PHE A 113 4.82 38.04 16.89
CA PHE A 113 4.41 38.83 18.05
C PHE A 113 5.55 39.75 18.53
N HIS A 114 6.75 39.20 18.74
CA HIS A 114 7.88 39.98 19.25
C HIS A 114 8.46 40.97 18.22
N VAL A 115 8.47 40.61 16.93
CA VAL A 115 8.83 41.51 15.82
C VAL A 115 7.92 42.75 15.85
N ARG A 116 6.61 42.53 15.97
CA ARG A 116 5.63 43.63 16.06
C ARG A 116 5.82 44.49 17.30
N GLN A 117 6.06 43.87 18.46
CA GLN A 117 6.32 44.58 19.72
C GLN A 117 7.57 45.47 19.64
N LYS A 118 8.59 45.03 18.90
CA LYS A 118 9.83 45.80 18.66
C LYS A 118 9.70 46.86 17.55
N GLY A 119 8.51 47.04 16.97
CA GLY A 119 8.26 48.01 15.90
C GLY A 119 8.88 47.64 14.55
N ILE A 120 9.32 46.40 14.38
CA ILE A 120 9.94 45.91 13.14
C ILE A 120 8.83 45.52 12.16
N GLN A 121 8.99 45.88 10.88
CA GLN A 121 8.04 45.48 9.85
C GLN A 121 8.31 44.04 9.40
N MET A 122 7.28 43.19 9.37
CA MET A 122 7.48 41.79 8.98
C MET A 122 8.02 41.65 7.54
N ALA A 123 7.61 42.52 6.63
CA ALA A 123 8.09 42.54 5.24
C ALA A 123 9.59 42.85 5.09
N SER A 124 10.24 43.43 6.11
CA SER A 124 11.71 43.57 6.12
C SER A 124 12.42 42.34 6.68
N VAL A 125 11.73 41.50 7.45
CA VAL A 125 12.29 40.28 8.06
C VAL A 125 12.09 39.08 7.13
N ASP A 126 10.88 38.88 6.63
CA ASP A 126 10.53 37.82 5.66
C ASP A 126 10.53 38.38 4.24
N ARG A 127 11.69 38.88 3.82
CA ARG A 127 11.89 39.34 2.45
C ARG A 127 12.32 38.15 1.61
N ALA A 128 11.63 37.93 0.49
CA ALA A 128 12.07 36.97 -0.51
C ALA A 128 13.53 37.25 -0.91
N ALA A 129 14.38 36.24 -0.74
CA ALA A 129 15.74 36.25 -1.25
C ALA A 129 15.74 36.49 -2.76
N SER A 130 16.72 37.25 -3.26
CA SER A 130 16.97 37.26 -4.71
C SER A 130 17.41 35.86 -5.14
N LYS A 131 17.26 35.53 -6.44
CA LYS A 131 17.66 34.23 -6.99
C LYS A 131 19.13 33.86 -6.70
N ASP A 132 19.97 34.86 -6.46
CA ASP A 132 21.40 34.69 -6.21
C ASP A 132 21.76 34.79 -4.71
N THR A 133 20.77 34.90 -3.81
CA THR A 133 21.02 34.94 -2.37
C THR A 133 21.07 33.52 -1.83
N GLU A 134 22.26 33.06 -1.45
CA GLU A 134 22.41 31.83 -0.67
C GLU A 134 21.96 32.08 0.78
N PHE A 135 21.02 31.26 1.24
CA PHE A 135 20.69 31.22 2.67
C PHE A 135 21.78 30.48 3.44
N PRO A 136 22.01 30.84 4.72
CA PRO A 136 22.95 30.12 5.57
C PRO A 136 22.59 28.64 5.64
N SER A 137 23.61 27.78 5.56
CA SER A 137 23.46 26.36 5.85
C SER A 137 22.91 26.16 7.27
N ASN A 138 22.35 24.99 7.57
CA ASN A 138 21.87 24.67 8.92
C ASN A 138 22.93 24.92 10.00
N THR A 139 24.20 24.64 9.70
CA THR A 139 25.32 24.87 10.63
C THR A 139 25.56 26.35 10.87
N GLU A 140 25.52 27.18 9.82
CA GLU A 140 25.70 28.62 9.91
C GLU A 140 24.52 29.30 10.59
N ALA A 141 23.29 28.94 10.21
CA ALA A 141 22.07 29.40 10.88
C ALA A 141 22.11 29.09 12.39
N SER A 142 22.56 27.89 12.77
CA SER A 142 22.72 27.52 14.19
C SER A 142 23.77 28.38 14.91
N LYS A 143 24.89 28.72 14.25
CA LYS A 143 25.91 29.61 14.82
C LYS A 143 25.37 31.02 15.00
N ILE A 144 24.62 31.54 14.02
CA ILE A 144 23.99 32.85 14.08
C ILE A 144 23.00 32.92 15.25
N LEU A 145 22.09 31.94 15.36
CA LEU A 145 21.09 31.89 16.43
C LEU A 145 21.72 31.89 17.83
N LYS A 146 22.80 31.12 18.04
CA LYS A 146 23.53 31.11 19.32
C LYS A 146 24.06 32.48 19.76
N MET A 147 24.26 33.43 18.84
CA MET A 147 24.68 34.78 19.21
C MET A 147 23.56 35.58 19.87
N PHE A 148 22.30 35.27 19.54
CA PHE A 148 21.12 35.93 20.09
C PHE A 148 20.65 35.32 21.42
N ASP A 149 21.14 34.13 21.78
CA ASP A 149 20.89 33.49 23.08
C ASP A 149 21.75 34.06 24.22
N LYS A 150 22.69 34.96 23.91
CA LYS A 150 23.53 35.63 24.93
C LYS A 150 22.71 36.70 25.66
N GLU A 151 22.86 36.80 26.97
CA GLU A 151 22.25 37.87 27.76
C GLU A 151 22.60 39.23 27.17
N ILE A 152 21.57 40.05 26.93
CA ILE A 152 21.78 41.43 26.49
C ILE A 152 22.45 42.16 27.67
N PRO A 153 23.66 42.72 27.50
CA PRO A 153 24.32 43.45 28.57
C PRO A 153 23.40 44.56 29.08
N PRO A 154 23.36 44.82 30.40
CA PRO A 154 22.55 45.91 30.93
C PRO A 154 23.01 47.21 30.26
N SER A 155 22.16 47.75 29.39
CA SER A 155 22.41 49.04 28.75
C SER A 155 22.43 50.08 29.87
N GLY A 156 23.62 50.61 30.15
CA GLY A 156 23.80 51.72 31.08
C GLY A 156 22.88 52.88 30.68
N ARG A 157 22.29 53.50 31.71
CA ARG A 157 21.66 54.81 31.62
C ARG A 157 22.59 55.78 30.89
N ILE A 158 22.07 56.50 29.89
CA ILE A 158 22.45 57.89 29.63
C ILE A 158 21.20 58.71 29.93
#